data_AF-A0A352JR24-F1
#
_entry.id   AF-A0A352JR24-F1
#
_cell.length_a   1.000
_cell.length_b   1.000
_cell.length_c   1.000
_cell.angle_alpha   90.00
_cell.angle_beta   90.00
_cell.angle_gamma   90.00
#
_symmetry.space_group_name_H-M   'P 1'
#
loop_
_entity.id
_entity.type
_entity.pdbx_description
1 polymer ?
#
loop_
_entity_poly.entity_id
_entity_poly.type
_entity_poly.pdbx_seq_one_letter_code
_entity_poly.pdbx_strand_id
1 'polypeptide(L)'
;MTFIDHGNGTAAIYWVPLAAQRGDTLVSLVAQDPLGLTDSMTIHFSVITYIRGDANNSGDVNGLDVVFLVRYFKGGQRPPIMEAADANGNGTVNGLDVVYLINYFKGYGPPPPLNVGDPGGIDPVPINKLRHSSGNIKVD
;
A
#
# COMPACT_ATOMS: atom_id res chain seq x y z
N MET A 1 1.56 -15.14 8.82
CA MET A 1 0.22 -14.88 9.38
C MET A 1 0.12 -15.63 10.68
N THR A 2 -0.41 -14.99 11.72
CA THR A 2 -0.54 -15.54 13.07
C THR A 2 -2.00 -15.47 13.48
N PHE A 3 -2.51 -16.56 14.05
CA PHE A 3 -3.84 -16.63 14.65
C PHE A 3 -3.69 -16.78 16.17
N ILE A 4 -4.44 -16.00 16.92
CA ILE A 4 -4.46 -16.04 18.39
C ILE A 4 -5.91 -16.25 18.81
N ASP A 5 -6.21 -17.42 19.38
CA ASP A 5 -7.45 -17.65 20.11
C ASP A 5 -7.29 -17.09 21.53
N HIS A 6 -8.25 -16.28 21.98
CA HIS A 6 -8.24 -15.70 23.33
C HIS A 6 -8.97 -16.58 24.35
N GLY A 7 -9.61 -17.68 23.95
CA GLY A 7 -10.30 -18.61 24.85
C GLY A 7 -11.57 -18.05 25.49
N ASN A 8 -12.04 -16.88 25.03
CA ASN A 8 -13.24 -16.20 25.53
C ASN A 8 -14.30 -16.02 24.42
N GLY A 9 -14.25 -16.84 23.38
CA GLY A 9 -15.11 -16.72 22.20
C GLY A 9 -14.67 -15.65 21.19
N THR A 10 -13.45 -15.12 21.33
CA THR A 10 -12.85 -14.19 20.36
C THR A 10 -11.47 -14.67 19.91
N ALA A 11 -11.07 -14.27 18.71
CA ALA A 11 -9.75 -14.54 18.18
C ALA A 11 -9.24 -13.35 17.36
N ALA A 12 -7.91 -13.23 17.26
CA ALA A 12 -7.23 -12.21 16.46
C ALA A 12 -6.38 -12.85 15.37
N ILE A 13 -6.29 -12.16 14.23
CA ILE A 13 -5.40 -12.49 13.12
C ILE A 13 -4.43 -11.34 12.93
N TYR A 14 -3.14 -11.66 12.92
CA TYR A 14 -2.08 -10.71 12.59
C TYR A 14 -1.37 -11.14 11.31
N TRP A 15 -1.24 -10.22 10.38
CA TRP A 15 -0.56 -10.47 9.13
C TRP A 15 0.05 -9.19 8.58
N VAL A 16 1.31 -9.29 8.15
CA VAL A 16 1.98 -8.29 7.33
C VAL A 16 1.89 -8.78 5.89
N PRO A 17 1.13 -8.11 5.01
CA PRO A 17 1.06 -8.49 3.61
C PRO A 17 2.41 -8.27 2.94
N LEU A 18 2.81 -9.20 2.08
CA LEU A 18 4.02 -9.10 1.25
C LEU A 18 3.63 -8.78 -0.19
N ALA A 19 4.49 -8.09 -0.94
CA ALA A 19 4.25 -7.85 -2.37
C ALA A 19 4.01 -9.16 -3.17
N ALA A 20 4.70 -10.24 -2.79
CA ALA A 20 4.50 -11.57 -3.39
C ALA A 20 3.09 -12.15 -3.20
N GLN A 21 2.30 -11.60 -2.26
CA GLN A 21 0.94 -12.02 -1.96
C GLN A 21 -0.11 -11.15 -2.67
N ARG A 22 0.30 -10.31 -3.64
CA ARG A 22 -0.59 -9.47 -4.45
C ARG A 22 -1.79 -10.28 -4.96
N GLY A 23 -2.97 -9.71 -4.81
CA GLY A 23 -4.23 -10.27 -5.23
C GLY A 23 -5.12 -10.68 -4.07
N ASP A 24 -6.13 -11.45 -4.41
CA ASP A 24 -7.20 -11.82 -3.51
C ASP A 24 -6.88 -13.14 -2.81
N THR A 25 -7.04 -13.16 -1.48
CA THR A 25 -6.89 -14.34 -0.64
C THR A 25 -8.12 -14.51 0.24
N LEU A 26 -8.70 -15.70 0.21
CA LEU A 26 -9.80 -16.09 1.09
C LEU A 26 -9.23 -16.81 2.31
N VAL A 27 -9.63 -16.36 3.50
CA VAL A 27 -9.32 -17.03 4.77
C VAL A 27 -10.63 -17.52 5.36
N SER A 28 -10.76 -18.84 5.52
CA SER A 28 -11.89 -19.44 6.24
C SER A 28 -11.49 -19.69 7.69
N LEU A 29 -12.24 -19.09 8.61
CA LEU A 29 -12.17 -19.35 10.04
C LEU A 29 -13.23 -20.39 10.37
N VAL A 30 -12.82 -21.47 11.01
CA VAL A 30 -13.71 -22.57 11.40
C VAL A 30 -13.66 -22.71 12.91
N ALA A 31 -14.82 -22.55 13.56
CA ALA A 31 -15.02 -22.93 14.95
C ALA A 31 -15.51 -24.36 14.99
N GLN A 32 -14.92 -25.20 15.83
CA GLN A 32 -15.32 -26.60 16.02
C GLN A 32 -15.53 -26.90 17.50
N ASP A 33 -16.62 -27.59 17.84
CA ASP A 33 -16.86 -28.07 19.20
C ASP A 33 -16.23 -29.47 19.45
N PRO A 34 -16.15 -29.94 20.71
CA PRO A 34 -15.58 -31.27 21.02
C PRO A 34 -16.36 -32.45 20.43
N LEU A 35 -17.60 -32.25 19.99
CA LEU A 35 -18.43 -33.26 19.33
C LEU A 35 -18.25 -33.23 17.80
N GLY A 36 -17.44 -32.31 17.27
CA GLY A 36 -17.08 -32.18 15.87
C GLY A 36 -18.02 -31.28 15.06
N LEU A 37 -19.02 -30.64 15.66
CA LEU A 37 -19.87 -29.67 14.97
C LEU A 37 -19.06 -28.42 14.63
N THR A 38 -19.27 -27.89 13.43
CA THR A 38 -18.50 -26.74 12.93
C THR A 38 -19.40 -25.59 12.54
N ASP A 39 -18.89 -24.38 12.74
CA ASP A 39 -19.38 -23.15 12.13
C ASP A 39 -18.21 -22.44 11.44
N SER A 40 -18.45 -21.70 10.36
CA SER A 40 -17.36 -21.06 9.61
C SER A 40 -17.70 -19.67 9.09
N MET A 41 -16.69 -18.82 9.05
CA MET A 41 -16.73 -17.47 8.47
C MET A 41 -15.61 -17.33 7.45
N THR A 42 -15.90 -16.77 6.29
CA THR A 42 -14.88 -16.46 5.28
C THR A 42 -14.60 -14.97 5.24
N ILE A 43 -13.32 -14.61 5.31
CA ILE A 43 -12.82 -13.24 5.18
C ILE A 43 -12.07 -13.13 3.85
N HIS A 44 -12.39 -12.08 3.10
CA HIS A 44 -11.69 -11.74 1.86
C HIS A 44 -10.63 -10.69 2.13
N PHE A 45 -9.36 -11.03 1.89
CA PHE A 45 -8.24 -10.10 1.94
C PHE A 45 -7.78 -9.80 0.52
N SER A 46 -7.62 -8.52 0.20
CA SER A 46 -7.02 -8.11 -1.07
C SER A 46 -5.71 -7.38 -0.79
N VAL A 47 -4.61 -7.91 -1.33
CA VAL A 47 -3.29 -7.27 -1.25
C VAL A 47 -3.05 -6.52 -2.54
N ILE A 48 -2.94 -5.20 -2.42
CA ILE A 48 -2.58 -4.33 -3.52
C ILE A 48 -1.11 -3.92 -3.40
N THR A 49 -0.43 -3.90 -4.54
CA THR A 49 0.91 -3.32 -4.69
C THR A 49 0.79 -2.13 -5.61
N TYR A 50 1.52 -1.07 -5.32
CA TYR A 50 1.51 0.16 -6.11
C TYR A 50 2.84 0.89 -5.98
N ILE A 51 3.08 1.85 -6.88
CA ILE A 51 4.24 2.75 -6.83
C ILE A 51 3.72 4.14 -6.49
N ARG A 52 4.27 4.79 -5.45
CA ARG A 52 3.84 6.16 -5.15
C ARG A 52 4.25 7.11 -6.27
N GLY A 53 3.30 7.93 -6.69
CA GLY A 53 3.46 8.85 -7.81
C GLY A 53 3.06 8.28 -9.17
N ASP A 54 2.82 6.97 -9.30
CA ASP A 54 2.28 6.35 -10.53
C ASP A 54 0.74 6.41 -10.50
N ALA A 55 0.21 7.63 -10.55
CA ALA A 55 -1.21 7.91 -10.38
C ALA A 55 -2.10 7.25 -11.44
N ASN A 56 -1.55 6.97 -12.62
CA ASN A 56 -2.28 6.27 -13.69
C ASN A 56 -2.06 4.75 -13.69
N ASN A 57 -1.25 4.22 -12.75
CA ASN A 57 -0.91 2.81 -12.58
C ASN A 57 -0.33 2.17 -13.86
N SER A 58 0.57 2.89 -14.53
CA SER A 58 1.30 2.45 -15.73
C SER A 58 2.51 1.58 -15.43
N GLY A 59 3.00 1.60 -14.19
CA GLY A 59 4.27 1.01 -13.75
C GLY A 59 5.44 2.00 -13.75
N ASP A 60 5.27 3.22 -14.28
CA ASP A 60 6.33 4.21 -14.43
C ASP A 60 5.92 5.58 -13.88
N VAL A 61 6.67 6.11 -12.90
CA VAL A 61 6.44 7.46 -12.36
C VAL A 61 7.02 8.52 -13.31
N ASN A 62 6.15 9.21 -14.04
CA ASN A 62 6.56 10.21 -15.03
C ASN A 62 5.55 11.38 -15.18
N GLY A 63 5.76 12.25 -16.17
CA GLY A 63 4.92 13.42 -16.38
C GLY A 63 3.45 13.10 -16.71
N LEU A 64 3.14 11.89 -17.18
CA LEU A 64 1.76 11.46 -17.44
C LEU A 64 0.95 11.30 -16.16
N ASP A 65 1.59 11.03 -15.01
CA ASP A 65 0.91 10.97 -13.71
C ASP A 65 0.44 12.33 -13.23
N VAL A 66 1.26 13.36 -13.47
CA VAL A 66 0.88 14.75 -13.22
C VAL A 66 -0.34 15.12 -14.06
N VAL A 67 -0.32 14.80 -15.35
CA VAL A 67 -1.44 15.06 -16.27
C VAL A 67 -2.68 14.27 -15.83
N PHE A 68 -2.52 13.03 -15.39
CA PHE A 68 -3.60 12.21 -14.88
C PHE A 68 -4.25 12.82 -13.64
N LEU A 69 -3.47 13.19 -12.62
CA LEU A 69 -3.98 13.82 -11.40
C LEU A 69 -4.72 15.13 -11.68
N VAL A 70 -4.17 15.98 -12.56
CA VAL A 70 -4.86 17.22 -12.97
C VAL A 70 -6.20 16.92 -13.63
N ARG A 71 -6.27 15.91 -14.51
CA ARG A 71 -7.54 15.48 -15.13
C ARG A 71 -8.50 14.94 -14.09
N TYR A 72 -8.04 14.12 -13.15
CA TYR A 72 -8.84 13.61 -12.04
C TYR A 72 -9.50 14.74 -11.24
N PHE A 73 -8.72 15.75 -10.81
CA PHE A 73 -9.26 16.89 -10.06
C PHE A 73 -10.22 17.77 -10.86
N LYS A 74 -10.20 17.67 -12.20
CA LYS A 74 -11.18 18.32 -13.08
C LYS A 74 -12.43 17.47 -13.35
N GLY A 75 -12.64 16.39 -12.59
CA GLY A 75 -13.79 15.48 -12.73
C GLY A 75 -13.55 14.34 -13.72
N GLY A 76 -12.28 14.05 -14.04
CA GLY A 76 -11.91 12.90 -14.88
C GLY A 76 -11.99 11.57 -14.14
N GLN A 77 -11.41 10.53 -14.75
CA GLN A 77 -11.35 9.19 -14.17
C GLN A 77 -10.62 9.20 -12.81
N ARG A 78 -11.18 8.48 -11.84
CA ARG A 78 -10.55 8.25 -10.54
C ARG A 78 -9.28 7.39 -10.68
N PRO A 79 -8.18 7.69 -9.96
CA PRO A 79 -7.00 6.83 -9.93
C PRO A 79 -7.36 5.36 -9.70
N PRO A 80 -6.77 4.41 -10.45
CA PRO A 80 -6.97 2.99 -10.23
C PRO A 80 -6.59 2.57 -8.79
N ILE A 81 -5.53 3.17 -8.26
CA ILE A 81 -5.06 2.98 -6.89
C ILE A 81 -4.89 4.36 -6.26
N MET A 82 -5.67 4.66 -5.23
CA MET A 82 -5.69 6.00 -4.62
C MET A 82 -4.37 6.29 -3.89
N GLU A 83 -3.76 5.26 -3.32
CA GLU A 83 -2.50 5.33 -2.61
C GLU A 83 -1.32 5.59 -3.55
N ALA A 84 -1.42 5.22 -4.84
CA ALA A 84 -0.44 5.58 -5.86
C ALA A 84 -0.53 7.07 -6.24
N ALA A 85 -1.74 7.62 -6.19
CA ALA A 85 -2.03 9.03 -6.46
C ALA A 85 -1.64 9.98 -5.31
N ASP A 86 -1.49 9.47 -4.09
CA ASP A 86 -0.90 10.17 -2.94
C ASP A 86 0.63 10.19 -3.08
N ALA A 87 1.11 11.01 -4.00
CA ALA A 87 2.52 11.05 -4.39
C ALA A 87 3.44 11.48 -3.24
N ASN A 88 2.93 12.26 -2.27
CA ASN A 88 3.72 12.67 -1.11
C ASN A 88 3.57 11.73 0.10
N GLY A 89 2.64 10.79 0.07
CA GLY A 89 2.44 9.75 1.08
C GLY A 89 1.84 10.25 2.40
N ASN A 90 1.07 11.35 2.39
CA ASN A 90 0.49 11.92 3.60
C ASN A 90 -0.90 11.37 3.97
N GLY A 91 -1.42 10.42 3.19
CA GLY A 91 -2.73 9.79 3.35
C GLY A 91 -3.86 10.54 2.65
N THR A 92 -3.58 11.61 1.89
CA THR A 92 -4.62 12.42 1.22
C THR A 92 -4.24 12.76 -0.21
N VAL A 93 -5.11 12.39 -1.17
CA VAL A 93 -4.94 12.73 -2.59
C VAL A 93 -5.53 14.11 -2.88
N ASN A 94 -4.68 15.10 -3.12
CA ASN A 94 -5.09 16.47 -3.41
C ASN A 94 -4.09 17.20 -4.33
N GLY A 95 -4.29 18.51 -4.55
CA GLY A 95 -3.44 19.30 -5.43
C GLY A 95 -1.96 19.36 -5.02
N LEU A 96 -1.63 19.05 -3.76
CA LEU A 96 -0.25 18.98 -3.28
C LEU A 96 0.52 17.79 -3.87
N ASP A 97 -0.15 16.71 -4.26
CA ASP A 97 0.50 15.57 -4.94
C ASP A 97 0.97 15.95 -6.34
N VAL A 98 0.18 16.78 -7.04
CA VAL A 98 0.56 17.36 -8.34
C VAL A 98 1.80 18.24 -8.17
N VAL A 99 1.78 19.15 -7.19
CA VAL A 99 2.91 20.04 -6.89
C VAL A 99 4.15 19.24 -6.49
N TYR A 100 3.97 18.18 -5.70
CA TYR A 100 5.05 17.29 -5.28
C TYR A 100 5.74 16.63 -6.48
N LEU A 101 4.98 15.99 -7.38
CA LEU A 101 5.53 15.36 -8.59
C LEU A 101 6.24 16.38 -9.49
N ILE A 102 5.68 17.57 -9.66
CA ILE A 102 6.33 18.64 -10.43
C ILE A 102 7.68 19.00 -9.81
N ASN A 103 7.73 19.21 -8.49
CA ASN A 103 8.98 19.54 -7.80
C ASN A 103 10.01 18.41 -7.90
N TYR A 104 9.58 17.16 -7.79
CA TYR A 104 10.44 16.00 -7.99
C TYR A 104 11.04 15.97 -9.40
N PHE A 105 10.21 16.07 -10.45
CA PHE A 105 10.69 16.04 -11.84
C PHE A 105 11.56 17.24 -12.22
N LYS A 106 11.39 18.37 -11.54
CA LYS A 106 12.26 19.55 -11.67
C LYS A 106 13.55 19.46 -10.86
N GLY A 107 13.71 18.44 -10.01
CA GLY A 107 14.87 18.27 -9.14
C GLY A 107 14.88 19.19 -7.92
N TYR A 108 13.75 19.81 -7.59
CA TYR A 108 13.60 20.69 -6.41
C TYR A 108 13.13 19.94 -5.16
N GLY A 109 12.61 18.71 -5.33
CA GLY A 109 12.10 17.87 -4.24
C GLY A 109 12.67 16.45 -4.28
N PRO A 110 12.49 15.69 -3.19
CA PRO A 110 12.84 14.27 -3.15
C PRO A 110 11.95 13.44 -4.10
N PRO A 111 12.35 12.21 -4.46
CA PRO A 111 11.44 11.25 -5.08
C PRO A 111 10.27 10.91 -4.15
N PRO A 112 9.12 10.47 -4.70
CA PRO A 112 8.03 9.90 -3.91
C PRO A 112 8.53 8.91 -2.86
N PRO A 113 8.02 8.98 -1.63
CA PRO A 113 8.52 8.14 -0.55
C PRO A 113 8.16 6.68 -0.81
N LEU A 114 9.05 5.78 -0.42
CA LEU A 114 8.83 4.33 -0.52
C LEU A 114 7.63 3.90 0.31
N ASN A 115 6.90 2.92 -0.19
CA ASN A 115 5.84 2.24 0.56
C ASN A 115 6.42 1.49 1.77
N VAL A 116 6.35 2.11 2.97
CA VAL A 116 6.95 1.59 4.23
C VAL A 116 6.27 0.31 4.77
N GLY A 117 5.45 -0.37 3.96
CA GLY A 117 4.79 -1.63 4.29
C GLY A 117 5.24 -2.83 3.44
N ASP A 118 6.11 -2.64 2.44
CA ASP A 118 6.68 -3.72 1.64
C ASP A 118 8.04 -4.14 2.21
N PRO A 119 8.21 -5.37 2.75
CA PRO A 119 9.51 -5.85 3.23
C PRO A 119 10.60 -5.92 2.14
N GLY A 120 10.23 -5.73 0.87
CA GLY A 120 11.15 -5.59 -0.24
C GLY A 120 11.70 -4.17 -0.47
N GLY A 121 11.03 -3.10 -0.04
CA GLY A 121 11.49 -1.72 -0.26
C GLY A 121 11.89 -1.37 -1.71
N ILE A 122 11.40 -2.13 -2.69
CA ILE A 122 11.75 -1.97 -4.11
C ILE A 122 10.52 -1.50 -4.88
N ASP A 123 10.18 -0.23 -4.73
CA ASP A 123 9.65 0.48 -5.91
C ASP A 123 10.76 0.47 -6.98
N PRO A 124 10.44 0.32 -8.27
CA PRO A 124 11.41 0.46 -9.36
C PRO A 124 11.83 1.94 -9.47
N VAL A 125 12.64 2.40 -8.51
CA VAL A 125 13.40 3.63 -8.64
C VAL A 125 14.61 3.30 -9.54
N PRO A 126 14.90 4.08 -10.60
CA PRO A 126 16.14 3.93 -11.35
C PRO A 126 17.33 3.94 -10.37
N ILE A 127 18.13 2.87 -10.41
CA ILE A 127 19.25 2.48 -9.52
C ILE A 127 20.29 3.55 -9.15
N ASN A 128 20.19 4.78 -9.66
CA ASN A 128 21.19 5.84 -9.46
C ASN A 128 20.91 6.81 -8.30
N LYS A 129 19.94 6.57 -7.39
CA LYS A 129 19.56 7.58 -6.37
C LYS A 129 19.26 7.13 -4.92
N LEU A 130 19.56 5.90 -4.50
CA LEU A 130 19.20 5.46 -3.14
C LEU A 130 20.33 5.66 -2.11
N ARG A 131 20.07 6.44 -1.04
CA ARG A 131 20.83 6.47 0.23
C ARG A 131 19.86 6.15 1.37
N HIS A 132 20.13 5.08 2.13
CA HIS A 132 19.28 4.61 3.22
C HIS A 132 19.86 5.04 4.58
N SER A 133 19.01 5.39 5.54
CA SER A 133 19.37 5.56 6.95
C SER A 133 18.33 4.88 7.84
N SER A 134 18.78 3.92 8.66
CA SER A 134 17.97 3.10 9.56
C SER A 134 17.79 3.74 10.95
N GLY A 135 16.67 3.47 11.63
CA GLY A 135 16.44 3.84 13.03
C GLY A 135 15.73 2.72 13.80
N ASN A 136 16.18 2.46 15.04
CA ASN A 136 15.67 1.42 15.94
C ASN A 136 14.59 1.96 16.89
N ILE A 137 13.72 1.09 17.42
CA ILE A 137 12.80 1.42 18.54
C ILE A 137 12.97 0.40 19.68
N LYS A 138 13.06 0.92 20.92
CA LYS A 138 13.02 0.17 22.19
C LYS A 138 11.57 -0.08 22.61
N VAL A 139 11.34 -1.16 23.35
CA VAL A 139 10.04 -1.49 23.94
C VAL A 139 10.22 -1.54 25.46
N ASP A 140 9.37 -0.80 26.18
CA ASP A 140 9.27 -0.83 27.64
C ASP A 140 8.29 -1.93 28.07
#